data_AF-A0AAU5N3W7-F1
#
_entry.id   AF-A0AAU5N3W7-F1
#
_cell.length_a   1.000
_cell.length_b   1.000
_cell.length_c   1.000
_cell.angle_alpha   90.00
_cell.angle_beta   90.00
_cell.angle_gamma   90.00
#
_symmetry.space_group_name_H-M   'P 1'
#
loop_
_entity.id
_entity.type
_entity.pdbx_description
1 polymer ?
#
loop_
_entity_poly.entity_id
_entity_poly.type
_entity_poly.pdbx_seq_one_letter_code
_entity_poly.pdbx_strand_id
1 'polypeptide(L)' 'MQRGPRRRRSRRHHHGENHHTVRCTYKVTVSASEAAGSGTGRWHVATLATADNGDAVFNDKTATFTVG' A
#
# COMPACT_ATOMS: atom_id res chain seq x y z
N MET A 1 -2.76 -55.46 -20.88
CA MET A 1 -2.22 -54.39 -20.02
C MET A 1 -2.73 -53.04 -20.52
N GLN A 2 -3.83 -52.50 -19.98
CA GLN A 2 -4.38 -51.20 -20.40
C GLN A 2 -4.03 -50.13 -19.36
N ARG A 3 -3.27 -49.11 -19.78
CA ARG A 3 -2.93 -47.94 -18.94
C ARG A 3 -4.09 -46.96 -18.98
N GLY A 4 -4.83 -46.85 -17.86
CA GLY A 4 -5.94 -45.90 -17.71
C GLY A 4 -5.50 -44.43 -17.78
N PRO A 5 -6.41 -43.50 -18.13
CA PRO A 5 -6.07 -42.11 -18.36
C PRO A 5 -5.70 -41.40 -17.05
N ARG A 6 -4.50 -40.83 -17.01
CA ARG A 6 -4.02 -40.00 -15.89
C ARG A 6 -4.86 -38.71 -15.86
N ARG A 7 -5.86 -38.67 -14.98
CA ARG A 7 -6.59 -37.43 -14.65
C ARG A 7 -5.58 -36.42 -14.12
N ARG A 8 -5.24 -35.41 -14.92
CA ARG A 8 -4.51 -34.22 -14.47
C ARG A 8 -5.40 -33.53 -13.43
N ARG A 9 -5.09 -33.71 -12.14
CA ARG A 9 -5.67 -32.88 -11.09
C ARG A 9 -5.15 -31.47 -11.32
N SER A 10 -5.98 -30.64 -11.93
CA SER A 10 -5.77 -29.19 -11.94
C SER A 10 -5.78 -28.74 -10.49
N ARG A 11 -4.59 -28.48 -9.94
CA ARG A 11 -4.45 -27.76 -8.67
C ARG A 11 -4.98 -26.36 -8.94
N ARG A 12 -6.23 -26.11 -8.56
CA ARG A 12 -6.69 -24.74 -8.33
C ARG A 12 -5.80 -24.19 -7.21
N HIS A 13 -4.85 -23.34 -7.59
CA HIS A 13 -4.22 -22.45 -6.64
C HIS A 13 -5.31 -21.49 -6.17
N HIS A 14 -5.93 -21.79 -5.03
CA HIS A 14 -6.61 -20.76 -4.27
C HIS A 14 -5.53 -19.79 -3.82
N HIS A 15 -5.36 -18.70 -4.56
CA HIS A 15 -4.73 -17.51 -4.02
C HIS A 15 -5.68 -16.97 -2.95
N GLY A 16 -5.52 -17.45 -1.72
CA GLY A 16 -6.06 -16.77 -0.56
C GLY A 16 -5.34 -15.44 -0.46
N GLU A 17 -6.08 -14.35 -0.56
CA GLU A 17 -5.57 -13.00 -0.38
C GLU A 17 -5.17 -12.83 1.09
N ASN A 18 -3.86 -12.92 1.33
CA ASN A 18 -3.30 -12.74 2.66
C ASN A 18 -3.06 -11.23 2.83
N HIS A 19 -4.01 -10.53 3.45
CA HIS A 19 -3.88 -9.08 3.66
C HIS A 19 -2.80 -8.78 4.70
N HIS A 20 -1.57 -8.57 4.23
CA HIS A 20 -0.46 -8.13 5.07
C HIS A 20 -0.63 -6.64 5.39
N THR A 21 -1.00 -6.32 6.64
CA THR A 21 -0.97 -4.93 7.13
C THR A 21 0.40 -4.63 7.71
N VAL A 22 1.12 -3.69 7.10
CA VAL A 22 2.40 -3.17 7.61
C VAL A 22 2.19 -1.80 8.23
N ARG A 23 2.84 -1.52 9.36
CA ARG A 23 2.82 -0.19 9.99
C ARG A 23 4.16 0.50 9.81
N CYS A 24 4.20 1.45 8.87
CA CYS A 24 5.38 2.27 8.62
C CYS A 24 5.27 3.59 9.40
N THR A 25 6.37 4.03 9.99
CA THR A 25 6.47 5.36 10.63
C THR A 25 7.51 6.18 9.89
N TYR A 26 7.10 7.35 9.39
CA TYR A 26 7.98 8.28 8.68
C TYR A 26 8.20 9.51 9.56
N LYS A 27 9.44 9.95 9.71
CA LYS A 27 9.79 11.21 10.36
C LYS A 27 10.34 12.16 9.30
N VAL A 28 9.76 13.35 9.22
CA VAL A 28 10.22 14.42 8.33
C VAL A 28 10.59 15.60 9.22
N THR A 29 11.81 16.10 9.04
CA THR A 29 12.24 17.35 9.69
C THR A 29 11.67 18.52 8.90
N VAL A 30 10.96 19.42 9.58
CA VAL A 30 10.38 20.63 9.00
C VAL A 30 10.94 21.83 9.75
N SER A 31 11.45 22.83 9.04
CA SER A 31 11.92 24.08 9.64
C SER A 31 10.75 24.99 10.02
N ALA A 32 10.99 25.91 10.97
CA ALA A 32 9.99 26.90 11.36
C ALA A 32 9.58 27.80 10.18
N SER A 33 10.50 28.12 9.26
CA SER A 33 10.20 28.88 8.05
C SER A 33 9.32 28.12 7.06
N GLU A 34 9.57 26.82 6.88
CA GLU A 34 8.72 25.97 6.03
C GLU A 34 7.33 25.82 6.63
N ALA A 35 7.24 25.64 7.95
CA ALA A 35 5.96 25.61 8.66
C ALA A 35 5.22 26.95 8.60
N ALA A 36 5.92 28.08 8.77
CA ALA A 36 5.32 29.41 8.69
C ALA A 36 4.87 29.81 7.28
N GLY A 37 5.57 29.31 6.25
CA GLY A 37 5.13 29.46 4.86
C GLY A 37 4.04 28.47 4.44
N SER A 38 3.76 27.46 5.27
CA SER A 38 2.71 26.47 5.02
C SER A 38 1.35 26.99 5.49
N GLY A 39 0.29 26.67 4.75
CA GLY A 39 -1.07 27.01 5.15
C GLY A 39 -1.47 26.33 6.47
N THR A 40 -2.23 27.04 7.31
CA THR A 40 -2.87 26.44 8.48
C THR A 40 -4.10 25.63 8.07
N GLY A 41 -4.60 24.78 8.97
CA GLY A 41 -5.79 23.97 8.74
C GLY A 41 -5.50 22.49 8.51
N ARG A 42 -6.43 21.81 7.82
CA ARG A 42 -6.37 20.36 7.61
C ARG A 42 -5.48 19.99 6.43
N TRP A 43 -4.58 19.05 6.66
CA TRP A 43 -3.67 18.49 5.68
C TRP A 43 -3.99 17.01 5.42
N HIS A 44 -3.74 16.57 4.19
CA HIS A 44 -3.85 15.18 3.76
C HIS A 44 -2.47 14.65 3.37
N VAL A 45 -2.19 13.38 3.73
CA VAL A 45 -0.99 12.65 3.30
C VAL A 45 -1.37 11.78 2.11
N ALA A 46 -0.74 12.03 0.96
CA ALA A 46 -0.83 11.16 -0.21
C ALA A 46 0.21 10.03 -0.12
N THR A 47 -0.15 8.83 -0.59
CA THR A 47 0.73 7.66 -0.59
C THR A 47 0.66 6.95 -1.93
N LEU A 48 1.83 6.64 -2.47
CA LEU A 48 2.00 5.74 -3.60
C LEU A 48 2.72 4.50 -3.09
N ALA A 49 2.06 3.35 -3.17
CA ALA A 49 2.64 2.06 -2.81
C ALA A 49 2.88 1.26 -4.09
N THR A 50 4.10 0.80 -4.30
CA THR A 50 4.47 -0.05 -5.44
C THR A 50 4.89 -1.42 -4.92
N ALA A 51 4.26 -2.47 -5.44
CA ALA A 51 4.61 -3.85 -5.16
C ALA A 51 5.83 -4.29 -5.99
N ASP A 52 6.49 -5.38 -5.58
CA ASP A 52 7.70 -5.90 -6.25
C ASP A 52 7.44 -6.31 -7.71
N ASN A 53 6.20 -6.62 -8.06
CA ASN A 53 5.79 -6.95 -9.43
C ASN A 53 5.54 -5.69 -10.31
N GLY A 54 5.69 -4.49 -9.74
CA GLY A 54 5.46 -3.21 -10.40
C GLY A 54 4.04 -2.65 -10.28
N ASP A 55 3.10 -3.37 -9.66
CA ASP A 55 1.75 -2.85 -9.43
C ASP A 55 1.79 -1.68 -8.46
N ALA A 56 1.11 -0.59 -8.80
CA ALA A 56 1.09 0.62 -7.97
C ALA A 56 -0.32 1.01 -7.56
N VAL A 57 -0.47 1.36 -6.28
CA VAL A 57 -1.71 1.88 -5.69
C VAL A 57 -1.43 3.28 -5.16
N PHE A 58 -2.17 4.26 -5.69
CA PHE A 58 -2.15 5.64 -5.23
C PHE A 58 -3.39 5.94 -4.37
N ASN A 59 -3.18 6.60 -3.24
CA ASN A 59 -4.22 7.14 -2.38
C ASN A 59 -3.85 8.58 -2.02
N ASP A 60 -4.68 9.55 -2.38
CA ASP A 60 -4.43 10.99 -2.14
C ASP A 60 -4.75 11.42 -0.70
N LYS A 61 -5.41 10.57 0.10
CA LYS A 61 -5.90 10.89 1.45
C LYS A 61 -5.72 9.72 2.42
N THR A 62 -4.52 9.15 2.44
CA THR A 62 -4.17 8.02 3.32
C THR A 62 -4.21 8.39 4.80
N ALA A 63 -3.83 9.63 5.13
CA ALA A 63 -3.89 10.14 6.51
C ALA A 63 -4.23 11.63 6.53
N THR A 64 -4.65 12.12 7.69
CA THR A 64 -4.93 13.55 7.92
C THR A 64 -4.29 14.05 9.19
N PHE A 65 -3.82 15.29 9.18
CA PHE A 65 -3.38 16.02 10.36
C PHE A 65 -3.79 17.49 10.26
N THR A 66 -3.77 18.21 11.39
CA THR A 66 -4.12 19.63 11.44
C THR A 66 -2.91 20.44 11.89
N VAL A 67 -2.63 21.52 11.17
CA VAL A 67 -1.65 22.55 11.56
C VAL A 67 -2.44 23.73 12.11
N GLY A 68 -2.16 24.13 13.36
CA GLY A 68 -2.81 25.23 14.07
C GLY A 68 -1.92 26.44 14.22
#